data_AF-A0A0F9HXF0-F1
#
_entry.id   AF-A0A0F9HXF0-F1
#
_cell.length_a   1.000
_cell.length_b   1.000
_cell.length_c   1.000
_cell.angle_alpha   90.00
_cell.angle_beta   90.00
_cell.angle_gamma   90.00
#
_symmetry.space_group_name_H-M   'P 1'
#
loop_
_entity.id
_entity.type
_entity.pdbx_description
1 polymer ?
#
loop_
_entity_poly.entity_id
_entity_poly.type
_entity_poly.pdbx_seq_one_letter_code
_entity_poly.pdbx_strand_id
1 'polypeptide(L)'
;MDKEEPQNCKKNPKSLDRKDIYLQLDDEILYYNQDNDSLTLAKSEEEKSIIINKLKESIKNFEWDKISDDWSIVHLPRYRAQYETIILDPKQNCSRTNPLYKHRQWLEFIYNNEKLKLTDLIIAQTCEVTTSTINRWRKKLNIPTKVGNGRWIHEGRVNLYMPKEYQHPDIISNKKGVIRYEHVVVMERYLSGHPELGISKKCLVEGKYLKRGCIVHHINYNPQDNRIENLWVFENHTEHNLSGKTLYSCFSDFIKLNQIFFKNGKYYLNRHFNFKDLSLLEIKKKVLKSKAIIPYKDINLVKEAIKKIDWDSFSDDWTVKYYPTSRTPYKTILLNPYLDCTNENPLYRHKEWVKRLVYDKEFNLTDSRLGKICGIPKSKALYWRERVHNIYTRAKLRGFKRYLKKEGTKEIILIRVPEDYANPFAEKNRGFMREHRYILERYLAEHPELEISRKYLFDDKYLKSTCVVHHINFDSNDNRLENLWVCENGYEHQLIESSLLTFVDELLKSKLIVFRKGEYSLDC
;
A
#
# COMPACT_ATOMS: atom_id res chain seq x y z
N MET A 1 69.11 7.17 -27.60
CA MET A 1 69.79 7.26 -26.30
C MET A 1 68.73 7.61 -25.28
N ASP A 2 68.24 6.76 -24.39
CA ASP A 2 68.40 5.32 -24.20
C ASP A 2 67.07 4.78 -23.67
N LYS A 3 66.77 3.53 -24.03
CA LYS A 3 65.60 2.79 -23.59
C LYS A 3 65.91 2.20 -22.21
N GLU A 4 65.09 2.48 -21.20
CA GLU A 4 65.05 1.66 -19.99
C GLU A 4 63.69 0.95 -19.92
N GLU A 5 63.75 -0.38 -19.99
CA GLU A 5 62.64 -1.31 -19.77
C GLU A 5 62.27 -1.36 -18.28
N PRO A 6 60.98 -1.40 -17.91
CA PRO A 6 60.60 -1.73 -16.55
C PRO A 6 60.62 -3.25 -16.34
N GLN A 7 61.43 -3.68 -15.37
CA GLN A 7 61.56 -5.04 -14.88
C GLN A 7 60.21 -5.68 -14.50
N ASN A 8 60.02 -6.88 -15.03
CA ASN A 8 58.89 -7.76 -14.81
C ASN A 8 58.97 -8.40 -13.41
N CYS A 9 58.25 -7.83 -12.45
CA CYS A 9 58.16 -8.36 -11.09
C CYS A 9 57.05 -9.43 -11.01
N LYS A 10 57.39 -10.69 -11.28
CA LYS A 10 56.51 -11.85 -11.03
C LYS A 10 56.30 -12.01 -9.52
N LYS A 11 55.22 -11.43 -8.98
CA LYS A 11 54.69 -11.82 -7.67
C LYS A 11 53.81 -13.05 -7.84
N ASN A 12 54.27 -14.19 -7.30
CA ASN A 12 53.40 -15.33 -7.06
C ASN A 12 52.21 -14.89 -6.19
N PRO A 13 50.95 -15.12 -6.61
CA PRO A 13 49.83 -14.90 -5.72
C PRO A 13 49.87 -15.98 -4.64
N LYS A 14 50.18 -15.58 -3.40
CA LYS A 14 49.81 -16.37 -2.23
C LYS A 14 48.29 -16.57 -2.30
N SER A 15 47.84 -17.82 -2.36
CA SER A 15 46.44 -18.18 -2.26
C SER A 15 45.91 -17.70 -0.90
N LEU A 16 45.27 -16.53 -0.88
CA LEU A 16 44.45 -16.13 0.24
C LEU A 16 43.22 -17.04 0.27
N ASP A 17 43.10 -17.77 1.37
CA ASP A 17 41.96 -18.60 1.73
C ASP A 17 40.68 -17.73 1.70
N ARG A 18 39.82 -17.97 0.71
CA ARG A 18 38.59 -17.20 0.43
C ARG A 18 37.49 -17.58 1.44
N LYS A 19 36.77 -16.60 1.98
CA LYS A 19 35.86 -16.79 3.13
C LYS A 19 34.42 -16.38 2.81
N ASP A 20 33.54 -17.34 2.57
CA ASP A 20 32.10 -17.08 2.46
C ASP A 20 31.44 -16.99 3.84
N ILE A 21 30.56 -16.00 4.03
CA ILE A 21 29.78 -15.78 5.26
C ILE A 21 28.29 -15.85 4.89
N TYR A 22 27.52 -16.64 5.64
CA TYR A 22 26.08 -16.78 5.45
C TYR A 22 25.34 -16.22 6.67
N LEU A 23 24.25 -15.48 6.44
CA LEU A 23 23.39 -14.92 7.50
C LEU A 23 21.92 -15.12 7.12
N GLN A 24 21.01 -15.07 8.09
CA GLN A 24 19.57 -15.30 7.84
C GLN A 24 18.68 -14.21 8.40
N LEU A 25 17.58 -13.94 7.70
CA LEU A 25 16.40 -13.17 8.12
C LEU A 25 15.13 -13.93 7.63
N ASP A 26 14.06 -14.03 8.45
CA ASP A 26 12.90 -14.94 8.30
C ASP A 26 12.52 -15.34 6.85
N ASP A 27 12.76 -16.61 6.49
CA ASP A 27 12.51 -17.25 5.17
C ASP A 27 13.33 -16.74 3.96
N GLU A 28 14.25 -15.81 4.19
CA GLU A 28 15.14 -15.25 3.18
C GLU A 28 16.61 -15.58 3.51
N ILE A 29 17.33 -16.05 2.50
CA ILE A 29 18.74 -16.41 2.62
C ILE A 29 19.55 -15.18 2.21
N LEU A 30 20.33 -14.63 3.15
CA LEU A 30 21.31 -13.61 2.84
C LEU A 30 22.65 -14.28 2.53
N TYR A 31 23.25 -13.90 1.41
CA TYR A 31 24.61 -14.27 1.07
C TYR A 31 25.47 -13.01 1.03
N TYR A 32 26.66 -13.10 1.61
CA TYR A 32 27.66 -12.04 1.56
C TYR A 32 28.38 -12.10 0.21
N ASN A 33 28.11 -11.13 -0.66
CA ASN A 33 28.78 -10.99 -1.94
C ASN A 33 30.14 -10.31 -1.72
N GLN A 34 31.22 -11.10 -1.83
CA GLN A 34 32.60 -10.64 -1.64
C GLN A 34 33.03 -9.58 -2.65
N ASP A 35 32.49 -9.60 -3.87
CA ASP A 35 32.89 -8.64 -4.92
C ASP A 35 32.53 -7.20 -4.53
N ASN A 36 31.51 -7.04 -3.66
CA ASN A 36 30.94 -5.73 -3.31
C ASN A 36 30.84 -5.49 -1.79
N ASP A 37 31.47 -6.32 -0.94
CA ASP A 37 31.41 -6.23 0.53
C ASP A 37 29.97 -5.96 1.06
N SER A 38 28.99 -6.69 0.52
CA SER A 38 27.58 -6.44 0.81
C SER A 38 26.76 -7.71 0.97
N LEU A 39 25.85 -7.67 1.95
CA LEU A 39 24.82 -8.68 2.14
C LEU A 39 23.73 -8.48 1.10
N THR A 40 23.57 -9.45 0.20
CA THR A 40 22.49 -9.46 -0.79
C THR A 40 21.45 -10.50 -0.43
N LEU A 41 20.19 -10.08 -0.51
CA LEU A 41 19.01 -10.91 -0.29
C LEU A 41 18.73 -11.72 -1.55
N ALA A 42 18.60 -13.04 -1.44
CA ALA A 42 18.08 -13.86 -2.54
C ALA A 42 16.63 -13.42 -2.84
N LYS A 43 16.42 -12.82 -4.01
CA LYS A 43 15.14 -12.24 -4.44
C LYS A 43 14.24 -13.29 -5.09
N SER A 44 14.80 -14.42 -5.52
CA SER A 44 14.09 -15.52 -6.16
C SER A 44 14.33 -16.87 -5.47
N GLU A 45 13.38 -17.80 -5.63
CA GLU A 45 13.53 -19.18 -5.15
C GLU A 45 14.71 -19.92 -5.81
N GLU A 46 15.04 -19.56 -7.05
CA GLU A 46 16.22 -20.10 -7.76
C GLU A 46 17.52 -19.67 -7.09
N GLU A 47 17.67 -18.38 -6.75
CA GLU A 47 18.83 -17.88 -6.01
C GLU A 47 18.95 -18.54 -4.63
N LYS A 48 17.83 -18.72 -3.92
CA LYS A 48 17.83 -19.45 -2.63
C LYS A 48 18.33 -20.88 -2.80
N SER A 49 17.86 -21.59 -3.82
CA SER A 49 18.30 -22.96 -4.12
C SER A 49 19.80 -23.04 -4.42
N ILE A 50 20.32 -22.10 -5.22
CA ILE A 50 21.77 -22.01 -5.53
C ILE A 50 22.59 -21.81 -4.24
N ILE A 51 22.15 -20.92 -3.34
CA ILE A 51 22.87 -20.67 -2.09
C ILE A 51 22.84 -21.89 -1.16
N ILE A 52 21.68 -22.55 -1.02
CA ILE A 52 21.56 -23.78 -0.22
C ILE A 52 22.46 -24.88 -0.77
N ASN A 53 22.55 -25.03 -2.09
CA ASN A 53 23.42 -26.03 -2.71
C ASN A 53 24.91 -25.73 -2.47
N LYS A 54 25.34 -24.47 -2.59
CA LYS A 54 26.72 -24.08 -2.23
C LYS A 54 27.01 -24.36 -0.75
N LEU A 55 26.07 -24.08 0.13
CA LEU A 55 26.22 -24.36 1.56
C LEU A 55 26.30 -25.87 1.85
N LYS A 56 25.47 -26.69 1.19
CA LYS A 56 25.54 -28.16 1.27
C LYS A 56 26.94 -28.65 0.88
N GLU A 57 27.51 -28.17 -0.22
CA GLU A 57 28.85 -28.54 -0.66
C GLU A 57 29.94 -28.09 0.35
N SER A 58 29.86 -26.85 0.86
CA SER A 58 30.77 -26.37 1.90
C SER A 58 30.72 -27.22 3.17
N ILE A 59 29.53 -27.69 3.56
CA ILE A 59 29.35 -28.58 4.72
C ILE A 59 29.98 -29.95 4.48
N LYS A 60 29.88 -30.53 3.29
CA LYS A 60 30.50 -31.83 2.99
C LYS A 60 32.03 -31.81 3.09
N ASN A 61 32.64 -30.66 2.81
CA ASN A 61 34.09 -30.49 2.74
C ASN A 61 34.78 -30.26 4.09
N PHE A 62 34.05 -30.26 5.21
CA PHE A 62 34.70 -30.24 6.54
C PHE A 62 35.45 -31.55 6.81
N GLU A 63 36.51 -31.48 7.60
CA GLU A 63 37.26 -32.64 8.09
C GLU A 63 36.47 -33.35 9.20
N TRP A 64 35.36 -33.99 8.82
CA TRP A 64 34.42 -34.64 9.74
C TRP A 64 35.05 -35.72 10.61
N ASP A 65 36.09 -36.38 10.10
CA ASP A 65 36.87 -37.40 10.78
C ASP A 65 37.65 -36.81 11.99
N LYS A 66 37.80 -35.47 12.10
CA LYS A 66 38.36 -34.80 13.28
C LYS A 66 37.30 -34.37 14.31
N ILE A 67 36.03 -34.43 13.94
CA ILE A 67 34.90 -33.96 14.76
C ILE A 67 34.25 -35.14 15.50
N SER A 68 34.15 -36.29 14.85
CA SER A 68 33.62 -37.52 15.43
C SER A 68 34.15 -38.76 14.74
N ASP A 69 34.44 -39.78 15.55
CA ASP A 69 34.84 -41.11 15.10
C ASP A 69 33.64 -42.08 14.99
N ASP A 70 32.46 -41.69 15.50
CA ASP A 70 31.24 -42.49 15.50
C ASP A 70 30.09 -41.71 14.86
N TRP A 71 29.74 -42.11 13.64
CA TRP A 71 28.64 -41.53 12.89
C TRP A 71 27.37 -42.37 13.01
N SER A 72 27.09 -42.96 14.16
CA SER A 72 25.86 -43.72 14.40
C SER A 72 24.83 -42.95 15.24
N ILE A 73 23.56 -43.19 14.97
CA ILE A 73 22.45 -42.71 15.81
C ILE A 73 21.47 -43.83 16.09
N VAL A 74 20.87 -43.79 17.28
CA VAL A 74 19.77 -44.68 17.65
C VAL A 74 18.44 -44.03 17.21
N HIS A 75 17.74 -44.68 16.27
CA HIS A 75 16.47 -44.22 15.73
C HIS A 75 15.32 -45.15 16.15
N LEU A 76 14.20 -44.54 16.54
CA LEU A 76 12.95 -45.25 16.79
C LEU A 76 11.99 -44.91 15.63
N PRO A 77 11.77 -45.81 14.65
CA PRO A 77 11.00 -45.49 13.45
C PRO A 77 9.50 -45.29 13.74
N ARG A 78 8.95 -45.99 14.75
CA ARG A 78 7.54 -45.86 15.20
C ARG A 78 7.40 -46.11 16.70
N TYR A 79 6.33 -45.60 17.31
CA TYR A 79 5.98 -45.88 18.71
C TYR A 79 5.82 -47.40 18.88
N ARG A 80 6.67 -48.05 19.70
CA ARG A 80 6.79 -49.52 19.92
C ARG A 80 7.66 -50.34 18.95
N ALA A 81 8.36 -49.73 17.99
CA ALA A 81 9.38 -50.45 17.23
C ALA A 81 10.64 -50.72 18.07
N GLN A 82 11.45 -51.72 17.69
CA GLN A 82 12.79 -51.87 18.26
C GLN A 82 13.68 -50.69 17.84
N TYR A 83 14.67 -50.37 18.66
CA TYR A 83 15.65 -49.35 18.32
C TYR A 83 16.54 -49.86 17.18
N GLU A 84 16.68 -49.05 16.13
CA GLU A 84 17.56 -49.33 15.01
C GLU A 84 18.76 -48.37 15.06
N THR A 85 19.96 -48.91 14.82
CA THR A 85 21.17 -48.09 14.65
C THR A 85 21.29 -47.70 13.19
N ILE A 86 21.29 -46.40 12.90
CA ILE A 86 21.53 -45.86 11.57
C ILE A 86 22.97 -45.33 11.52
N ILE A 87 23.75 -45.81 10.56
CA ILE A 87 25.08 -45.26 10.24
C ILE A 87 24.87 -44.09 9.28
N LEU A 88 25.41 -42.94 9.63
CA LEU A 88 25.34 -41.68 8.91
C LEU A 88 26.64 -41.46 8.12
N ASP A 89 26.55 -40.69 7.05
CA ASP A 89 27.71 -40.26 6.27
C ASP A 89 27.77 -38.72 6.27
N PRO A 90 28.71 -38.10 7.01
CA PRO A 90 28.80 -36.64 7.09
C PRO A 90 29.30 -35.99 5.79
N LYS A 91 29.85 -36.78 4.85
CA LYS A 91 30.27 -36.33 3.51
C LYS A 91 29.10 -36.35 2.51
N GLN A 92 27.93 -36.85 2.92
CA GLN A 92 26.69 -36.78 2.14
C GLN A 92 25.78 -35.62 2.57
N ASN A 93 24.79 -35.31 1.73
CA ASN A 93 23.77 -34.31 2.06
C ASN A 93 22.99 -34.72 3.31
N CYS A 94 22.81 -33.77 4.23
CA CYS A 94 21.85 -33.90 5.31
C CYS A 94 20.44 -34.02 4.72
N SER A 95 19.68 -35.04 5.14
CA SER A 95 18.32 -35.28 4.63
C SER A 95 17.52 -36.15 5.61
N ARG A 96 16.33 -36.62 5.22
CA ARG A 96 15.59 -37.59 6.04
C ARG A 96 16.20 -38.98 6.02
N THR A 97 16.90 -39.36 4.95
CA THR A 97 17.57 -40.66 4.80
C THR A 97 18.98 -40.66 5.39
N ASN A 98 19.65 -39.50 5.42
CA ASN A 98 20.90 -39.28 6.14
C ASN A 98 20.71 -38.16 7.18
N PRO A 99 20.04 -38.44 8.31
CA PRO A 99 19.58 -37.42 9.26
C PRO A 99 20.70 -36.94 10.19
N LEU A 100 21.74 -36.32 9.62
CA LEU A 100 22.88 -35.74 10.34
C LEU A 100 22.47 -34.76 11.44
N TYR A 101 21.35 -34.05 11.28
CA TYR A 101 20.77 -33.17 12.31
C TYR A 101 20.34 -33.88 13.60
N LYS A 102 20.30 -35.22 13.63
CA LYS A 102 20.05 -36.01 14.85
C LYS A 102 21.34 -36.36 15.59
N HIS A 103 22.50 -36.22 14.94
CA HIS A 103 23.81 -36.47 15.52
C HIS A 103 24.30 -35.23 16.28
N ARG A 104 24.68 -35.39 17.55
CA ARG A 104 25.02 -34.25 18.44
C ARG A 104 26.18 -33.43 17.90
N GLN A 105 27.32 -34.07 17.64
CA GLN A 105 28.54 -33.36 17.25
C GLN A 105 28.36 -32.65 15.90
N TRP A 106 27.61 -33.24 14.97
CA TRP A 106 27.32 -32.60 13.69
C TRP A 106 26.47 -31.34 13.86
N LEU A 107 25.33 -31.47 14.54
CA LEU A 107 24.42 -30.35 14.73
C LEU A 107 25.08 -29.26 15.56
N GLU A 108 25.81 -29.61 16.62
CA GLU A 108 26.52 -28.67 17.48
C GLU A 108 27.64 -27.95 16.72
N PHE A 109 28.44 -28.66 15.92
CA PHE A 109 29.51 -28.06 15.10
C PHE A 109 28.93 -27.09 14.07
N ILE A 110 27.98 -27.52 13.25
CA ILE A 110 27.39 -26.67 12.20
C ILE A 110 26.65 -25.50 12.81
N TYR A 111 25.88 -25.74 13.88
CA TYR A 111 25.14 -24.71 14.57
C TYR A 111 26.09 -23.68 15.19
N ASN A 112 27.22 -24.08 15.78
CA ASN A 112 28.17 -23.18 16.45
C ASN A 112 29.29 -22.63 15.56
N ASN A 113 29.42 -23.11 14.33
CA ASN A 113 30.47 -22.65 13.42
C ASN A 113 30.39 -21.14 13.15
N GLU A 114 31.42 -20.40 13.55
CA GLU A 114 31.49 -18.94 13.43
C GLU A 114 31.58 -18.45 11.98
N LYS A 115 32.10 -19.28 11.07
CA LYS A 115 32.19 -18.95 9.64
C LYS A 115 30.82 -19.07 8.99
N LEU A 116 30.08 -20.15 9.29
CA LEU A 116 28.78 -20.41 8.68
C LEU A 116 27.64 -19.58 9.28
N LYS A 117 27.66 -19.33 10.60
CA LYS A 117 26.60 -18.57 11.34
C LYS A 117 25.16 -19.03 11.03
N LEU A 118 24.95 -20.34 10.82
CA LEU A 118 23.63 -20.87 10.46
C LEU A 118 22.62 -20.75 11.61
N THR A 119 21.35 -20.59 11.25
CA THR A 119 20.22 -20.67 12.19
C THR A 119 19.45 -21.98 12.03
N ASP A 120 18.50 -22.26 12.93
CA ASP A 120 17.63 -23.45 12.86
C ASP A 120 16.93 -23.58 11.49
N LEU A 121 16.58 -22.46 10.82
CA LEU A 121 15.86 -22.45 9.55
C LEU A 121 16.77 -22.78 8.35
N ILE A 122 17.96 -22.16 8.22
CA ILE A 122 18.92 -22.56 7.16
C ILE A 122 19.32 -24.02 7.33
N ILE A 123 19.57 -24.49 8.55
CA ILE A 123 19.89 -25.90 8.78
C ILE A 123 18.71 -26.78 8.33
N ALA A 124 17.48 -26.37 8.60
CA ALA A 124 16.30 -27.09 8.17
C ALA A 124 16.16 -27.16 6.63
N GLN A 125 16.38 -26.04 5.93
CA GLN A 125 16.40 -25.98 4.46
C GLN A 125 17.52 -26.84 3.88
N THR A 126 18.72 -26.77 4.46
CA THR A 126 19.89 -27.58 4.08
C THR A 126 19.62 -29.08 4.27
N CYS A 127 18.88 -29.44 5.31
CA CYS A 127 18.54 -30.82 5.64
C CYS A 127 17.18 -31.28 5.07
N GLU A 128 16.48 -30.45 4.30
CA GLU A 128 15.15 -30.75 3.74
C GLU A 128 14.11 -31.19 4.81
N VAL A 129 14.14 -30.52 5.95
CA VAL A 129 13.22 -30.71 7.08
C VAL A 129 12.61 -29.38 7.52
N THR A 130 11.68 -29.43 8.47
CA THR A 130 11.08 -28.23 9.04
C THR A 130 11.97 -27.60 10.12
N THR A 131 11.90 -26.29 10.30
CA THR A 131 12.61 -25.57 11.39
C THR A 131 12.30 -26.16 12.76
N SER A 132 11.04 -26.55 13.00
CA SER A 132 10.62 -27.23 14.23
C SER A 132 11.34 -28.55 14.45
N THR A 133 11.72 -29.26 13.37
CA THR A 133 12.50 -30.51 13.46
C THR A 133 13.91 -30.23 14.00
N ILE A 134 14.59 -29.22 13.47
CA ILE A 134 15.92 -28.82 13.96
C ILE A 134 15.84 -28.33 15.40
N ASN A 135 14.89 -27.45 15.71
CA ASN A 135 14.69 -26.93 17.07
C ASN A 135 14.46 -28.05 18.10
N ARG A 136 13.65 -29.05 17.75
CA ARG A 136 13.37 -30.22 18.59
C ARG A 136 14.64 -31.04 18.85
N TRP A 137 15.42 -31.35 17.82
CA TRP A 137 16.64 -32.15 17.98
C TRP A 137 17.73 -31.39 18.74
N ARG A 138 17.90 -30.10 18.47
CA ARG A 138 18.78 -29.22 19.24
C ARG A 138 18.47 -29.26 20.74
N LYS A 139 17.18 -29.13 21.10
CA LYS A 139 16.71 -29.27 22.49
C LYS A 139 16.96 -30.67 23.05
N LYS A 140 16.63 -31.73 22.29
CA LYS A 140 16.81 -33.12 22.71
C LYS A 140 18.29 -33.47 22.96
N LEU A 141 19.20 -32.85 22.21
CA LEU A 141 20.65 -33.05 22.30
C LEU A 141 21.32 -32.07 23.27
N ASN A 142 20.55 -31.25 23.99
CA ASN A 142 21.02 -30.22 24.92
C ASN A 142 22.00 -29.21 24.30
N ILE A 143 21.86 -28.94 22.99
CA ILE A 143 22.64 -27.90 22.33
C ILE A 143 22.00 -26.54 22.68
N PRO A 144 22.71 -25.65 23.39
CA PRO A 144 22.16 -24.36 23.79
C PRO A 144 21.66 -23.61 22.56
N THR A 145 20.52 -22.93 22.71
CA THR A 145 20.13 -21.97 21.66
C THR A 145 21.24 -20.95 21.64
N LYS A 146 21.84 -20.68 20.48
CA LYS A 146 22.67 -19.49 20.33
C LYS A 146 21.81 -18.36 20.89
N VAL A 147 22.31 -17.67 21.90
CA VAL A 147 21.79 -16.32 22.17
C VAL A 147 22.10 -15.65 20.86
N GLY A 148 21.10 -15.60 19.96
CA GLY A 148 21.31 -15.02 18.65
C GLY A 148 21.92 -13.66 18.92
N ASN A 149 22.80 -13.20 18.04
CA ASN A 149 23.25 -11.80 18.04
C ASN A 149 22.08 -10.89 17.63
N GLY A 150 20.97 -11.07 18.34
CA GLY A 150 19.75 -10.32 18.43
C GLY A 150 19.42 -9.56 17.19
N ARG A 151 19.25 -10.22 16.05
CA ARG A 151 18.82 -9.60 14.81
C ARG A 151 18.08 -10.59 13.92
N TRP A 152 16.83 -10.32 13.57
CA TRP A 152 16.04 -11.08 12.58
C TRP A 152 14.99 -10.17 11.92
N ILE A 153 14.52 -10.46 10.71
CA ILE A 153 13.41 -9.68 10.11
C ILE A 153 12.11 -10.38 10.42
N HIS A 154 11.09 -9.69 10.95
CA HIS A 154 9.73 -10.20 11.07
C HIS A 154 8.78 -9.17 10.45
N GLU A 155 7.87 -9.60 9.57
CA GLU A 155 6.95 -8.69 8.85
C GLU A 155 7.67 -7.55 8.10
N GLY A 156 8.82 -7.86 7.50
CA GLY A 156 9.66 -6.88 6.78
C GLY A 156 10.48 -5.94 7.68
N ARG A 157 10.32 -5.99 9.00
CA ARG A 157 11.06 -5.15 9.97
C ARG A 157 12.15 -5.92 10.66
N VAL A 158 13.31 -5.29 10.84
CA VAL A 158 14.40 -5.87 11.63
C VAL A 158 14.10 -5.73 13.13
N ASN A 159 14.08 -6.86 13.83
CA ASN A 159 13.94 -7.01 15.28
C ASN A 159 15.29 -7.35 15.89
N LEU A 160 15.50 -6.90 17.12
CA LEU A 160 16.71 -7.13 17.90
C LEU A 160 16.40 -7.77 19.25
N TYR A 161 17.21 -8.75 19.66
CA TYR A 161 17.26 -9.19 21.06
C TYR A 161 18.21 -8.26 21.79
N MET A 162 17.69 -7.57 22.80
CA MET A 162 18.47 -6.64 23.59
C MET A 162 19.33 -7.38 24.61
N PRO A 163 20.54 -6.88 24.90
CA PRO A 163 21.41 -7.46 25.91
C PRO A 163 20.76 -7.37 27.31
N LYS A 164 21.20 -8.19 28.26
CA LYS A 164 20.60 -8.27 29.60
C LYS A 164 20.66 -6.95 30.37
N GLU A 165 21.64 -6.11 30.04
CA GLU A 165 21.88 -4.79 30.60
C GLU A 165 20.91 -3.72 30.04
N TYR A 166 20.16 -4.02 28.97
CA TYR A 166 19.13 -3.13 28.45
C TYR A 166 17.91 -3.13 29.38
N GLN A 167 17.82 -2.12 30.24
CA GLN A 167 16.75 -1.92 31.20
C GLN A 167 15.92 -0.71 30.80
N HIS A 168 14.93 -0.92 29.93
CA HIS A 168 13.99 0.14 29.55
C HIS A 168 12.93 0.32 30.64
N PRO A 169 12.74 1.51 31.22
CA PRO A 169 11.87 1.73 32.38
C PRO A 169 10.41 1.35 32.10
N ASP A 170 9.93 1.61 30.88
CA ASP A 170 8.54 1.30 30.50
C ASP A 170 8.31 -0.10 29.87
N ILE A 171 9.33 -0.96 29.76
CA ILE A 171 9.19 -2.28 29.12
C ILE A 171 9.48 -3.39 30.13
N ILE A 172 8.45 -4.17 30.44
CA ILE A 172 8.59 -5.36 31.30
C ILE A 172 9.37 -6.43 30.53
N SER A 173 10.59 -6.73 30.98
CA SER A 173 11.36 -7.84 30.42
C SER A 173 10.63 -9.17 30.68
N ASN A 174 10.50 -9.99 29.65
CA ASN A 174 9.99 -11.36 29.80
C ASN A 174 11.17 -12.33 30.02
N LYS A 175 10.88 -13.59 30.40
CA LYS A 175 11.91 -14.64 30.59
C LYS A 175 12.82 -14.87 29.37
N LYS A 176 12.41 -14.43 28.17
CA LYS A 176 13.13 -14.57 26.90
C LYS A 176 13.92 -13.31 26.52
N GLY A 177 13.95 -12.28 27.36
CA GLY A 177 14.63 -11.01 27.12
C GLY A 177 13.73 -9.94 26.51
N VAL A 178 14.31 -8.76 26.26
CA VAL A 178 13.60 -7.64 25.62
C VAL A 178 13.84 -7.68 24.12
N ILE A 179 12.77 -7.53 23.33
CA ILE A 179 12.83 -7.44 21.87
C ILE A 179 12.51 -6.01 21.47
N ARG A 180 13.29 -5.42 20.57
CA ARG A 180 13.09 -4.07 20.04
C ARG A 180 13.27 -4.07 18.53
N TYR A 181 12.57 -3.21 17.80
CA TYR A 181 12.88 -3.01 16.39
C TYR A 181 14.20 -2.26 16.23
N GLU A 182 14.98 -2.60 15.21
CA GLU A 182 16.30 -1.99 14.95
C GLU A 182 16.21 -0.48 14.74
N HIS A 183 15.26 0.00 13.92
CA HIS A 183 15.05 1.44 13.72
C HIS A 183 14.78 2.20 15.03
N VAL A 184 14.09 1.57 15.99
CA VAL A 184 13.83 2.18 17.30
C VAL A 184 15.13 2.30 18.08
N VAL A 185 15.96 1.24 18.11
CA VAL A 185 17.26 1.27 18.80
C VAL A 185 18.25 2.23 18.14
N VAL A 186 18.26 2.33 16.81
CA VAL A 186 19.07 3.32 16.08
C VAL A 186 18.66 4.74 16.47
N MET A 187 17.36 5.04 16.49
CA MET A 187 16.85 6.34 16.90
C MET A 187 17.14 6.66 18.37
N GLU A 188 16.99 5.69 19.28
CA GLU A 188 17.37 5.83 20.70
C GLU A 188 18.82 6.25 20.86
N ARG A 189 19.74 5.54 20.20
CA ARG A 189 21.18 5.85 20.25
C ARG A 189 21.48 7.23 19.69
N TYR A 190 20.87 7.60 18.56
CA TYR A 190 21.06 8.90 17.96
C TYR A 190 20.59 10.02 18.89
N LEU A 191 19.37 9.96 19.41
CA LEU A 191 18.83 11.01 20.29
C LEU A 191 19.56 11.08 21.64
N SER A 192 19.98 9.94 22.19
CA SER A 192 20.76 9.89 23.43
C SER A 192 22.14 10.56 23.26
N GLY A 193 22.75 10.42 22.08
CA GLY A 193 23.99 11.12 21.72
C GLY A 193 23.81 12.60 21.39
N HIS A 194 22.57 13.09 21.24
CA HIS A 194 22.25 14.47 20.86
C HIS A 194 21.22 15.11 21.83
N PRO A 195 21.56 15.28 23.12
CA PRO A 195 20.65 15.82 24.13
C PRO A 195 20.28 17.31 23.92
N GLU A 196 21.04 18.03 23.10
CA GLU A 196 20.77 19.41 22.71
C GLU A 196 19.52 19.55 21.83
N LEU A 197 19.12 18.49 21.12
CA LEU A 197 17.91 18.50 20.31
C LEU A 197 16.66 18.55 21.20
N GLY A 198 15.74 19.46 20.89
CA GLY A 198 14.48 19.58 21.62
C GLY A 198 13.66 18.28 21.63
N ILE A 199 13.72 17.50 20.54
CA ILE A 199 13.02 16.21 20.45
C ILE A 199 13.62 15.14 21.36
N SER A 200 14.92 15.16 21.64
CA SER A 200 15.57 14.23 22.59
C SER A 200 15.00 14.41 23.99
N LYS A 201 14.83 15.66 24.46
CA LYS A 201 14.22 15.98 25.76
C LYS A 201 12.76 15.55 25.85
N LYS A 202 12.04 15.63 24.73
CA LYS A 202 10.63 15.29 24.67
C LYS A 202 10.37 13.79 24.55
N CYS A 203 11.16 13.08 23.75
CA CYS A 203 10.91 11.68 23.40
C CYS A 203 11.70 10.67 24.22
N LEU A 204 12.74 11.07 24.96
CA LEU A 204 13.53 10.12 25.77
C LEU A 204 13.09 10.07 27.24
N VAL A 205 13.11 8.87 27.82
CA VAL A 205 13.12 8.61 29.26
C VAL A 205 14.57 8.39 29.69
N GLU A 206 14.96 9.00 30.82
CA GLU A 206 16.32 8.94 31.36
C GLU A 206 17.42 9.40 30.37
N GLY A 207 17.03 10.14 29.31
CA GLY A 207 17.95 10.55 28.24
C GLY A 207 18.49 9.40 27.39
N LYS A 208 17.88 8.21 27.44
CA LYS A 208 18.39 7.00 26.75
C LYS A 208 17.36 6.30 25.89
N TYR A 209 16.13 6.12 26.39
CA TYR A 209 15.14 5.23 25.77
C TYR A 209 13.94 5.99 25.24
N LEU A 210 13.36 5.57 24.12
CA LEU A 210 12.18 6.23 23.58
C LEU A 210 10.94 5.97 24.46
N LYS A 211 10.27 7.04 24.88
CA LYS A 211 9.02 7.01 25.66
C LYS A 211 7.99 6.12 25.01
N ARG A 212 7.19 5.43 25.84
CA ARG A 212 6.00 4.73 25.38
C ARG A 212 5.05 5.69 24.66
N GLY A 213 4.69 5.36 23.42
CA GLY A 213 3.80 6.15 22.57
C GLY A 213 4.52 6.98 21.49
N CYS A 214 5.83 7.20 21.61
CA CYS A 214 6.63 7.73 20.52
C CYS A 214 6.75 6.70 19.39
N ILE A 215 6.79 7.18 18.14
CA ILE A 215 6.79 6.32 16.95
C ILE A 215 7.97 6.71 16.08
N VAL A 216 8.78 5.71 15.73
CA VAL A 216 9.84 5.86 14.74
C VAL A 216 9.29 5.44 13.38
N HIS A 217 9.42 6.33 12.41
CA HIS A 217 8.86 6.23 11.07
C HIS A 217 9.97 6.21 10.02
N HIS A 218 9.92 5.24 9.10
CA HIS A 218 10.76 5.22 7.91
C HIS A 218 10.21 6.19 6.87
N ILE A 219 10.97 7.22 6.53
CA ILE A 219 10.57 8.30 5.60
C ILE A 219 10.31 7.74 4.20
N ASN A 220 11.12 6.79 3.73
CA ASN A 220 10.91 6.13 2.44
C ASN A 220 9.96 4.92 2.49
N TYR A 221 9.33 4.64 3.64
CA TYR A 221 8.48 3.47 3.86
C TYR A 221 9.17 2.10 3.63
N ASN A 222 10.51 2.07 3.53
CA ASN A 222 11.27 0.82 3.51
C ASN A 222 11.61 0.40 4.96
N PRO A 223 10.94 -0.62 5.53
CA PRO A 223 11.14 -1.02 6.92
C PRO A 223 12.52 -1.62 7.23
N GLN A 224 13.33 -1.89 6.20
CA GLN A 224 14.69 -2.41 6.32
C GLN A 224 15.74 -1.30 6.24
N ASP A 225 15.40 -0.09 5.78
CA ASP A 225 16.33 1.04 5.68
C ASP A 225 16.40 1.80 7.00
N ASN A 226 17.19 1.25 7.93
CA ASN A 226 17.35 1.78 9.30
C ASN A 226 18.44 2.84 9.42
N ARG A 227 18.89 3.46 8.31
CA ARG A 227 19.84 4.57 8.36
C ARG A 227 19.18 5.78 9.01
N ILE A 228 19.91 6.51 9.84
CA ILE A 228 19.31 7.57 10.67
C ILE A 228 18.68 8.70 9.84
N GLU A 229 19.24 9.01 8.66
CA GLU A 229 18.70 9.99 7.73
C GLU A 229 17.34 9.61 7.12
N ASN A 230 16.96 8.33 7.21
CA ASN A 230 15.67 7.82 6.76
C ASN A 230 14.67 7.63 7.92
N LEU A 231 15.04 7.94 9.15
CA LEU A 231 14.19 7.77 10.32
C LEU A 231 13.69 9.11 10.84
N TRP A 232 12.43 9.15 11.24
CA TRP A 232 11.83 10.28 11.94
C TRP A 232 11.10 9.83 13.19
N VAL A 233 11.23 10.55 14.30
CA VAL A 233 10.48 10.27 15.53
C VAL A 233 9.30 11.24 15.68
N PHE A 234 8.11 10.68 15.92
CA PHE A 234 6.92 11.42 16.31
C PHE A 234 6.69 11.26 17.81
N GLU A 235 6.22 12.33 18.47
CA GLU A 235 5.97 12.31 19.91
C GLU A 235 4.80 11.36 20.25
N ASN A 236 3.87 11.19 19.31
CA ASN A 236 2.64 10.40 19.49
C ASN A 236 2.03 9.91 18.15
N HIS A 237 1.03 9.04 18.24
CA HIS A 237 0.26 8.53 17.10
C HIS A 237 -0.47 9.61 16.30
N THR A 238 -0.90 10.71 16.92
CA THR A 238 -1.65 11.77 16.23
C THR A 238 -0.78 12.48 15.20
N GLU A 239 0.45 12.84 15.57
CA GLU A 239 1.43 13.45 14.67
C GLU A 239 1.86 12.49 13.56
N HIS A 240 2.12 11.23 13.90
CA HIS A 240 2.44 10.20 12.89
C HIS A 240 1.31 10.03 11.87
N ASN A 241 0.06 10.00 12.33
CA ASN A 241 -1.12 9.94 11.46
C ASN A 241 -1.27 11.21 10.60
N LEU A 242 -0.85 12.38 11.10
CA LEU A 242 -0.84 13.61 10.31
C LEU A 242 0.19 13.51 9.16
N SER A 243 1.37 12.98 9.44
CA SER A 243 2.39 12.71 8.42
C SER A 243 1.86 11.83 7.28
N GLY A 244 1.20 10.71 7.63
CA GLY A 244 0.54 9.86 6.64
C GLY A 244 -0.47 10.61 5.77
N LYS A 245 -1.26 11.52 6.34
CA LYS A 245 -2.21 12.35 5.55
C LYS A 245 -1.52 13.29 4.58
N THR A 246 -0.39 13.90 4.98
CA THR A 246 0.36 14.77 4.08
C THR A 246 0.91 13.99 2.88
N LEU A 247 1.32 12.73 3.09
CA LEU A 247 1.69 11.83 2.00
C LEU A 247 0.51 11.49 1.09
N TYR A 248 -0.64 11.09 1.64
CA TYR A 248 -1.84 10.83 0.83
C TYR A 248 -2.33 12.08 0.09
N SER A 249 -2.13 13.28 0.64
CA SER A 249 -2.38 14.52 -0.10
C SER A 249 -1.44 14.65 -1.29
N CYS A 250 -0.15 14.34 -1.14
CA CYS A 250 0.79 14.31 -2.27
C CYS A 250 0.35 13.31 -3.34
N PHE A 251 -0.09 12.11 -2.96
CA PHE A 251 -0.63 11.13 -3.92
C PHE A 251 -1.87 11.64 -4.65
N SER A 252 -2.83 12.23 -3.93
CA SER A 252 -4.01 12.88 -4.53
C SER A 252 -3.60 13.93 -5.56
N ASP A 253 -2.60 14.75 -5.23
CA ASP A 253 -2.12 15.81 -6.12
C ASP A 253 -1.38 15.23 -7.33
N PHE A 254 -0.56 14.18 -7.16
CA PHE A 254 0.07 13.47 -8.28
C PHE A 254 -0.93 12.83 -9.24
N ILE A 255 -2.04 12.29 -8.73
CA ILE A 255 -3.11 11.73 -9.56
C ILE A 255 -3.75 12.84 -10.40
N LYS A 256 -4.04 14.00 -9.81
CA LYS A 256 -4.58 15.16 -10.53
C LYS A 256 -3.60 15.74 -11.56
N LEU A 257 -2.31 15.57 -11.33
CA LEU A 257 -1.24 15.99 -12.23
C LEU A 257 -0.93 14.96 -13.32
N ASN A 258 -1.54 13.77 -13.29
CA ASN A 258 -1.21 12.60 -14.14
C ASN A 258 0.22 12.06 -13.96
N GLN A 259 0.86 12.35 -12.81
CA GLN A 259 2.12 11.74 -12.41
C GLN A 259 1.88 10.30 -11.91
N ILE A 260 0.74 10.04 -11.28
CA ILE A 260 0.27 8.71 -10.90
C ILE A 260 -1.06 8.47 -11.61
N PHE A 261 -1.28 7.27 -12.12
CA PHE A 261 -2.57 6.88 -12.70
C PHE A 261 -3.03 5.54 -12.14
N PHE A 262 -4.33 5.29 -12.23
CA PHE A 262 -4.96 4.07 -11.74
C PHE A 262 -5.53 3.28 -12.90
N LYS A 263 -5.20 1.99 -12.98
CA LYS A 263 -5.69 1.08 -14.03
C LYS A 263 -5.86 -0.32 -13.47
N ASN A 264 -7.03 -0.91 -13.67
CA ASN A 264 -7.34 -2.30 -13.31
C ASN A 264 -7.00 -2.63 -11.85
N GLY A 265 -7.44 -1.80 -10.90
CA GLY A 265 -7.20 -2.05 -9.48
C GLY A 265 -5.78 -1.78 -8.99
N LYS A 266 -4.93 -1.12 -9.78
CA LYS A 266 -3.53 -0.82 -9.38
C LYS A 266 -3.13 0.60 -9.75
N TYR A 267 -2.30 1.20 -8.91
CA TYR A 267 -1.63 2.46 -9.23
C TYR A 267 -0.34 2.23 -9.99
N TYR A 268 0.02 3.19 -10.84
CA TYR A 268 1.24 3.20 -11.63
C TYR A 268 1.84 4.61 -11.59
N LEU A 269 3.17 4.67 -11.47
CA LEU A 269 3.92 5.91 -11.58
C LEU A 269 4.26 6.17 -13.06
N ASN A 270 3.88 7.33 -13.58
CA ASN A 270 4.20 7.76 -14.94
C ASN A 270 5.65 8.27 -15.01
N ARG A 271 6.59 7.38 -15.30
CA ARG A 271 8.03 7.72 -15.38
C ARG A 271 8.41 8.57 -16.59
N HIS A 272 7.51 8.73 -17.56
CA HIS A 272 7.74 9.53 -18.77
C HIS A 272 7.22 10.96 -18.65
N PHE A 273 6.64 11.30 -17.50
CA PHE A 273 6.12 12.62 -17.21
C PHE A 273 6.73 13.10 -15.89
N ASN A 274 7.14 14.37 -15.86
CA ASN A 274 7.56 15.03 -14.64
C ASN A 274 6.67 16.25 -14.42
N PHE A 275 5.87 16.25 -13.34
CA PHE A 275 4.98 17.38 -13.06
C PHE A 275 5.73 18.71 -12.89
N LYS A 276 7.04 18.69 -12.59
CA LYS A 276 7.90 19.88 -12.52
C LYS A 276 8.06 20.59 -13.85
N ASP A 277 7.76 19.92 -14.96
CA ASP A 277 7.75 20.54 -16.30
C ASP A 277 6.53 21.46 -16.49
N LEU A 278 5.56 21.42 -15.57
CA LEU A 278 4.42 22.33 -15.55
C LEU A 278 4.75 23.63 -14.82
N SER A 279 4.17 24.74 -15.27
CA SER A 279 4.25 26.00 -14.52
C SER A 279 3.54 25.89 -13.17
N LEU A 280 4.00 26.65 -12.16
CA LEU A 280 3.35 26.72 -10.85
C LEU A 280 1.86 27.08 -10.95
N LEU A 281 1.47 27.90 -11.94
CA LEU A 281 0.08 28.25 -12.20
C LEU A 281 -0.73 27.04 -12.70
N GLU A 282 -0.16 26.21 -13.57
CA GLU A 282 -0.79 24.97 -14.05
C GLU A 282 -0.92 23.93 -12.94
N ILE A 283 0.12 23.76 -12.12
CA ILE A 283 0.09 22.88 -10.94
C ILE A 283 -1.04 23.34 -10.00
N LYS A 284 -1.06 24.62 -9.63
CA LYS A 284 -2.11 25.21 -8.80
C LYS A 284 -3.48 25.03 -9.45
N LYS A 285 -3.63 25.26 -10.75
CA LYS A 285 -4.91 25.10 -11.46
C LYS A 285 -5.39 23.65 -11.44
N LYS A 286 -4.52 22.66 -11.62
CA LYS A 286 -4.89 21.24 -11.59
C LYS A 286 -5.17 20.74 -10.17
N VAL A 287 -4.34 21.12 -9.20
CA VAL A 287 -4.47 20.70 -7.80
C VAL A 287 -5.62 21.43 -7.08
N LEU A 288 -5.68 22.76 -7.17
CA LEU A 288 -6.66 23.56 -6.42
C LEU A 288 -8.07 23.51 -7.00
N LYS A 289 -8.26 23.28 -8.31
CA LYS A 289 -9.62 23.10 -8.87
C LYS A 289 -10.42 21.99 -8.19
N SER A 290 -9.74 21.04 -7.53
CA SER A 290 -10.39 19.96 -6.77
C SER A 290 -10.79 20.34 -5.34
N LYS A 291 -10.11 21.31 -4.70
CA LYS A 291 -10.34 21.65 -3.28
C LYS A 291 -11.31 22.84 -3.21
N ALA A 292 -12.55 22.53 -2.86
CA ALA A 292 -13.71 23.42 -2.81
C ALA A 292 -14.08 23.98 -4.19
N ILE A 293 -14.95 23.26 -4.91
CA ILE A 293 -15.67 23.86 -6.02
C ILE A 293 -16.60 24.92 -5.44
N ILE A 294 -16.13 26.17 -5.38
CA ILE A 294 -16.99 27.31 -5.14
C ILE A 294 -17.95 27.31 -6.33
N PRO A 295 -19.25 27.07 -6.12
CA PRO A 295 -20.18 27.05 -7.24
C PRO A 295 -20.04 28.37 -7.99
N TYR A 296 -19.93 28.32 -9.32
CA TYR A 296 -19.85 29.53 -10.13
C TYR A 296 -20.96 30.50 -9.69
N LYS A 297 -20.62 31.70 -9.23
CA LYS A 297 -21.64 32.70 -8.87
C LYS A 297 -22.22 33.35 -10.12
N ASP A 298 -21.39 33.52 -11.14
CA ASP A 298 -21.76 34.09 -12.44
C ASP A 298 -22.36 33.02 -13.36
N ILE A 299 -23.51 33.31 -13.95
CA ILE A 299 -24.24 32.44 -14.87
C ILE A 299 -23.52 32.28 -16.21
N ASN A 300 -22.78 33.29 -16.66
CA ASN A 300 -22.07 33.26 -17.94
C ASN A 300 -20.87 32.31 -17.87
N LEU A 301 -20.14 32.33 -16.75
CA LEU A 301 -19.07 31.35 -16.50
C LEU A 301 -19.59 29.91 -16.46
N VAL A 302 -20.81 29.70 -15.93
CA VAL A 302 -21.46 28.38 -15.97
C VAL A 302 -21.72 27.97 -17.42
N LYS A 303 -22.31 28.84 -18.25
CA LYS A 303 -22.57 28.54 -19.66
C LYS A 303 -21.29 28.14 -20.40
N GLU A 304 -20.23 28.91 -20.23
CA GLU A 304 -18.94 28.62 -20.86
C GLU A 304 -18.27 27.34 -20.34
N ALA A 305 -18.49 26.97 -19.08
CA ALA A 305 -18.02 25.70 -18.53
C ALA A 305 -18.84 24.50 -19.06
N ILE A 306 -20.15 24.64 -19.19
CA ILE A 306 -21.05 23.62 -19.75
C ILE A 306 -20.66 23.27 -21.20
N LYS A 307 -20.31 24.28 -22.01
CA LYS A 307 -19.88 24.08 -23.41
C LYS A 307 -18.56 23.30 -23.54
N LYS A 308 -17.77 23.17 -22.47
CA LYS A 308 -16.48 22.46 -22.47
C LYS A 308 -16.56 21.03 -21.98
N ILE A 309 -17.74 20.58 -21.55
CA ILE A 309 -17.97 19.18 -21.20
C ILE A 309 -17.89 18.35 -22.48
N ASP A 310 -17.22 17.20 -22.39
CA ASP A 310 -17.18 16.20 -23.45
C ASP A 310 -18.55 15.51 -23.55
N TRP A 311 -19.48 16.12 -24.28
CA TRP A 311 -20.86 15.66 -24.34
C TRP A 311 -21.04 14.38 -25.17
N ASP A 312 -20.13 14.12 -26.09
CA ASP A 312 -20.13 12.92 -26.92
C ASP A 312 -19.97 11.66 -26.06
N SER A 313 -19.33 11.74 -24.89
CA SER A 313 -19.23 10.60 -23.96
C SER A 313 -20.52 10.27 -23.21
N PHE A 314 -21.56 11.12 -23.29
CA PHE A 314 -22.79 10.98 -22.48
C PHE A 314 -24.02 10.55 -23.28
N SER A 315 -24.09 10.89 -24.57
CA SER A 315 -25.20 10.50 -25.43
C SER A 315 -24.77 10.55 -26.89
N ASP A 316 -25.09 9.50 -27.63
CA ASP A 316 -24.92 9.45 -29.08
C ASP A 316 -26.14 10.07 -29.82
N ASP A 317 -27.26 10.25 -29.12
CA ASP A 317 -28.49 10.84 -29.66
C ASP A 317 -28.79 12.15 -28.94
N TRP A 318 -28.64 13.27 -29.67
CA TRP A 318 -28.97 14.61 -29.20
C TRP A 318 -30.29 15.12 -29.78
N THR A 319 -31.23 14.24 -30.08
CA THR A 319 -32.55 14.64 -30.61
C THR A 319 -33.62 14.74 -29.53
N VAL A 320 -34.57 15.66 -29.71
CA VAL A 320 -35.74 15.79 -28.84
C VAL A 320 -37.02 16.02 -29.64
N LYS A 321 -38.14 15.52 -29.11
CA LYS A 321 -39.48 15.79 -29.68
C LYS A 321 -39.96 17.18 -29.25
N TYR A 322 -40.31 18.01 -30.22
CA TYR A 322 -40.81 19.37 -30.03
C TYR A 322 -42.21 19.53 -30.62
N TYR A 323 -43.13 20.07 -29.82
CA TYR A 323 -44.50 20.39 -30.21
C TYR A 323 -44.61 21.92 -30.30
N PRO A 324 -44.68 22.52 -31.50
CA PRO A 324 -44.85 23.96 -31.67
C PRO A 324 -46.16 24.45 -31.06
N THR A 325 -47.23 23.66 -31.24
CA THR A 325 -48.56 23.88 -30.66
C THR A 325 -49.16 22.53 -30.26
N SER A 326 -50.15 22.53 -29.37
CA SER A 326 -50.83 21.30 -28.93
C SER A 326 -51.55 20.53 -30.05
N ARG A 327 -51.75 21.15 -31.22
CA ARG A 327 -52.46 20.58 -32.37
C ARG A 327 -51.55 20.20 -33.53
N THR A 328 -50.26 20.50 -33.47
CA THR A 328 -49.31 20.16 -34.54
C THR A 328 -48.57 18.87 -34.21
N PRO A 329 -48.32 18.00 -35.21
CA PRO A 329 -47.47 16.82 -35.00
C PRO A 329 -46.10 17.26 -34.51
N TYR A 330 -45.48 16.43 -33.66
CA TYR A 330 -44.15 16.76 -33.15
C TYR A 330 -43.14 16.81 -34.30
N LYS A 331 -42.18 17.72 -34.17
CA LYS A 331 -40.96 17.72 -34.97
C LYS A 331 -39.83 17.19 -34.11
N THR A 332 -38.96 16.37 -34.69
CA THR A 332 -37.69 16.01 -34.06
C THR A 332 -36.71 17.14 -34.34
N ILE A 333 -36.08 17.67 -33.29
CA ILE A 333 -35.06 18.70 -33.40
C ILE A 333 -33.74 18.08 -32.94
N LEU A 334 -32.68 18.28 -33.72
CA LEU A 334 -31.32 17.96 -33.33
C LEU A 334 -30.77 19.10 -32.47
N LEU A 335 -30.29 18.77 -31.28
CA LEU A 335 -29.68 19.71 -30.34
C LEU A 335 -28.16 19.71 -30.51
N ASN A 336 -27.53 20.82 -30.14
CA ASN A 336 -26.07 20.90 -30.04
C ASN A 336 -25.68 21.24 -28.59
N PRO A 337 -25.08 20.30 -27.84
CA PRO A 337 -24.77 20.51 -26.43
C PRO A 337 -23.59 21.46 -26.18
N TYR A 338 -22.83 21.80 -27.22
CA TYR A 338 -21.74 22.78 -27.21
C TYR A 338 -22.22 24.22 -27.45
N LEU A 339 -23.51 24.43 -27.71
CA LEU A 339 -24.15 25.75 -27.85
C LEU A 339 -24.94 26.15 -26.60
N ASP A 340 -25.34 27.42 -26.53
CA ASP A 340 -26.18 27.90 -25.44
C ASP A 340 -27.55 27.23 -25.43
N CYS A 341 -28.06 26.99 -24.22
CA CYS A 341 -29.42 26.50 -24.02
C CYS A 341 -30.40 27.65 -24.29
N THR A 342 -31.20 27.55 -25.36
CA THR A 342 -32.19 28.56 -25.76
C THR A 342 -33.53 27.91 -26.14
N ASN A 343 -34.46 28.65 -26.75
CA ASN A 343 -35.67 28.04 -27.30
C ASN A 343 -35.41 27.34 -28.64
N GLU A 344 -34.41 27.79 -29.39
CA GLU A 344 -33.95 27.22 -30.66
C GLU A 344 -33.06 25.99 -30.43
N ASN A 345 -32.31 25.98 -29.33
CA ASN A 345 -31.52 24.83 -28.86
C ASN A 345 -31.96 24.43 -27.44
N PRO A 346 -33.14 23.79 -27.27
CA PRO A 346 -33.75 23.55 -25.97
C PRO A 346 -33.12 22.38 -25.21
N LEU A 347 -31.85 22.51 -24.82
CA LEU A 347 -31.07 21.49 -24.10
C LEU A 347 -31.71 21.03 -22.78
N TYR A 348 -32.54 21.87 -22.13
CA TYR A 348 -33.34 21.47 -20.96
C TYR A 348 -34.35 20.35 -21.25
N ARG A 349 -34.62 20.05 -22.51
CA ARG A 349 -35.47 18.92 -22.96
C ARG A 349 -34.68 17.63 -23.16
N HIS A 350 -33.35 17.67 -23.07
CA HIS A 350 -32.51 16.49 -23.17
C HIS A 350 -32.21 15.93 -21.77
N LYS A 351 -32.56 14.66 -21.52
CA LYS A 351 -32.50 14.06 -20.18
C LYS A 351 -31.08 14.03 -19.63
N GLU A 352 -30.13 13.50 -20.39
CA GLU A 352 -28.74 13.33 -19.93
C GLU A 352 -28.03 14.66 -19.69
N TRP A 353 -28.36 15.69 -20.48
CA TRP A 353 -27.84 17.04 -20.27
C TRP A 353 -28.30 17.61 -18.93
N VAL A 354 -29.61 17.59 -18.65
CA VAL A 354 -30.15 18.07 -17.37
C VAL A 354 -29.62 17.24 -16.21
N LYS A 355 -29.55 15.91 -16.36
CA LYS A 355 -29.08 14.97 -15.32
C LYS A 355 -27.63 15.26 -14.94
N ARG A 356 -26.74 15.40 -15.92
CA ARG A 356 -25.33 15.75 -15.69
C ARG A 356 -25.22 17.05 -14.91
N LEU A 357 -25.90 18.09 -15.36
CA LEU A 357 -25.78 19.42 -14.77
C LEU A 357 -26.37 19.55 -13.36
N VAL A 358 -27.48 18.87 -13.09
CA VAL A 358 -28.12 18.88 -11.76
C VAL A 358 -27.29 18.10 -10.73
N TYR A 359 -26.60 17.04 -11.15
CA TYR A 359 -25.77 16.23 -10.26
C TYR A 359 -24.34 16.73 -10.13
N ASP A 360 -23.86 17.54 -11.06
CA ASP A 360 -22.55 18.16 -10.93
C ASP A 360 -22.55 19.21 -9.80
N LYS A 361 -21.67 19.00 -8.82
CA LYS A 361 -21.50 19.94 -7.70
C LYS A 361 -20.92 21.28 -8.19
N GLU A 362 -20.21 21.28 -9.32
CA GLU A 362 -19.61 22.48 -9.89
C GLU A 362 -20.65 23.53 -10.30
N PHE A 363 -21.78 23.07 -10.82
CA PHE A 363 -22.84 23.97 -11.26
C PHE A 363 -23.87 24.26 -10.16
N ASN A 364 -24.00 23.42 -9.13
CA ASN A 364 -24.99 23.55 -8.04
C ASN A 364 -26.35 24.05 -8.55
N LEU A 365 -26.88 23.32 -9.54
CA LEU A 365 -27.93 23.81 -10.42
C LEU A 365 -29.32 23.67 -9.78
N THR A 366 -29.80 24.76 -9.19
CA THR A 366 -31.20 24.90 -8.77
C THR A 366 -32.11 25.13 -9.98
N ASP A 367 -33.41 24.87 -9.86
CA ASP A 367 -34.38 25.17 -10.92
C ASP A 367 -34.34 26.63 -11.37
N SER A 368 -34.05 27.54 -10.44
CA SER A 368 -33.88 28.96 -10.73
C SER A 368 -32.64 29.21 -11.61
N ARG A 369 -31.50 28.58 -11.29
CA ARG A 369 -30.30 28.68 -12.13
C ARG A 369 -30.52 28.02 -13.50
N LEU A 370 -31.16 26.85 -13.54
CA LEU A 370 -31.44 26.16 -14.80
C LEU A 370 -32.30 27.03 -15.72
N GLY A 371 -33.33 27.68 -15.15
CA GLY A 371 -34.13 28.67 -15.86
C GLY A 371 -33.31 29.83 -16.42
N LYS A 372 -32.40 30.40 -15.62
CA LYS A 372 -31.50 31.48 -16.07
C LYS A 372 -30.53 31.04 -17.17
N ILE A 373 -29.96 29.85 -17.08
CA ILE A 373 -29.06 29.30 -18.12
C ILE A 373 -29.81 29.18 -19.45
N CYS A 374 -31.01 28.61 -19.40
CA CYS A 374 -31.79 28.25 -20.58
C CYS A 374 -32.74 29.34 -21.10
N GLY A 375 -32.81 30.51 -20.46
CA GLY A 375 -33.76 31.56 -20.81
C GLY A 375 -35.22 31.14 -20.62
N ILE A 376 -35.52 30.28 -19.64
CA ILE A 376 -36.88 29.79 -19.36
C ILE A 376 -37.32 30.09 -17.92
N PRO A 377 -38.63 30.18 -17.65
CA PRO A 377 -39.13 30.32 -16.28
C PRO A 377 -38.73 29.15 -15.38
N LYS A 378 -38.47 29.42 -14.10
CA LYS A 378 -38.17 28.40 -13.07
C LYS A 378 -39.20 27.24 -13.07
N SER A 379 -40.48 27.55 -13.23
CA SER A 379 -41.56 26.55 -13.27
C SER A 379 -41.42 25.60 -14.46
N LYS A 380 -40.98 26.10 -15.62
CA LYS A 380 -40.73 25.29 -16.83
C LYS A 380 -39.50 24.41 -16.64
N ALA A 381 -38.43 24.95 -16.06
CA ALA A 381 -37.24 24.17 -15.70
C ALA A 381 -37.58 23.04 -14.73
N LEU A 382 -38.35 23.35 -13.67
CA LEU A 382 -38.86 22.37 -12.71
C LEU A 382 -39.73 21.29 -13.38
N TYR A 383 -40.64 21.68 -14.28
CA TYR A 383 -41.50 20.74 -15.00
C TYR A 383 -40.70 19.74 -15.83
N TRP A 384 -39.77 20.22 -16.66
CA TRP A 384 -38.95 19.33 -17.49
C TRP A 384 -38.09 18.41 -16.65
N ARG A 385 -37.42 18.98 -15.64
CA ARG A 385 -36.56 18.22 -14.73
C ARG A 385 -37.36 17.17 -13.95
N GLU A 386 -38.41 17.55 -13.23
CA GLU A 386 -39.11 16.67 -12.28
C GLU A 386 -40.18 15.80 -12.95
N ARG A 387 -40.93 16.32 -13.92
CA ARG A 387 -42.12 15.63 -14.48
C ARG A 387 -41.84 14.90 -15.79
N VAL A 388 -40.95 15.44 -16.63
CA VAL A 388 -40.62 14.81 -17.92
C VAL A 388 -39.44 13.87 -17.78
N HIS A 389 -38.35 14.35 -17.18
CA HIS A 389 -37.11 13.59 -17.06
C HIS A 389 -37.04 12.71 -15.81
N ASN A 390 -37.93 12.93 -14.84
CA ASN A 390 -37.91 12.30 -13.52
C ASN A 390 -36.57 12.48 -12.78
N ILE A 391 -35.94 13.64 -12.96
CA ILE A 391 -34.69 14.03 -12.30
C ILE A 391 -35.05 14.80 -11.02
N TYR A 392 -35.02 14.13 -9.88
CA TYR A 392 -35.33 14.78 -8.61
C TYR A 392 -34.15 15.57 -8.07
N THR A 393 -34.43 16.71 -7.42
CA THR A 393 -33.40 17.48 -6.73
C THR A 393 -32.98 16.67 -5.51
N ARG A 394 -31.72 16.77 -5.11
CA ARG A 394 -31.18 16.04 -3.95
C ARG A 394 -32.04 16.18 -2.68
N ALA A 395 -32.73 17.30 -2.50
CA ALA A 395 -33.60 17.56 -1.35
C ALA A 395 -34.98 16.86 -1.40
N LYS A 396 -35.46 16.43 -2.58
CA LYS A 396 -36.84 15.96 -2.80
C LYS A 396 -36.96 14.45 -3.06
N LEU A 397 -35.87 13.75 -3.37
CA LEU A 397 -35.85 12.29 -3.23
C LEU A 397 -36.10 12.00 -1.75
N ARG A 398 -37.33 11.61 -1.38
CA ARG A 398 -37.64 11.07 -0.03
C ARG A 398 -36.60 9.98 0.23
N GLY A 399 -35.67 10.25 1.15
CA GLY A 399 -34.47 9.42 1.31
C GLY A 399 -33.20 10.27 1.38
N PHE A 400 -32.81 10.98 0.33
CA PHE A 400 -31.43 11.48 0.13
C PHE A 400 -31.07 12.78 0.89
N LYS A 401 -31.33 12.83 2.19
CA LYS A 401 -30.65 13.80 3.04
C LYS A 401 -29.18 13.39 3.11
N ARG A 402 -28.29 14.29 2.67
CA ARG A 402 -26.83 14.15 2.85
C ARG A 402 -26.47 14.60 4.25
N TYR A 403 -25.64 13.82 4.91
CA TYR A 403 -25.10 14.10 6.23
C TYR A 403 -23.58 14.08 6.13
N LEU A 404 -22.96 15.19 6.48
CA LEU A 404 -21.52 15.24 6.67
C LEU A 404 -21.24 14.69 8.07
N LYS A 405 -20.58 13.54 8.13
CA LYS A 405 -20.12 12.94 9.38
C LYS A 405 -18.60 12.96 9.40
N LYS A 406 -18.01 13.43 10.50
CA LYS A 406 -16.57 13.30 10.74
C LYS A 406 -16.29 11.90 11.26
N GLU A 407 -15.50 11.12 10.53
CA GLU A 407 -14.94 9.84 10.98
C GLU A 407 -13.43 10.02 11.18
N GLY A 408 -13.03 10.22 12.43
CA GLY A 408 -11.69 10.65 12.79
C GLY A 408 -11.40 12.03 12.21
N THR A 409 -10.58 12.07 11.16
CA THR A 409 -10.21 13.32 10.47
C THR A 409 -10.73 13.42 9.05
N LYS A 410 -11.43 12.38 8.58
CA LYS A 410 -12.07 12.38 7.25
C LYS A 410 -13.51 12.84 7.42
N GLU A 411 -13.95 13.72 6.52
CA GLU A 411 -15.38 13.96 6.33
C GLU A 411 -15.91 12.93 5.34
N ILE A 412 -16.89 12.15 5.78
CA ILE A 412 -17.61 11.24 4.91
C ILE A 412 -19.00 11.79 4.64
N ILE A 413 -19.48 11.59 3.41
CA ILE A 413 -20.86 11.89 3.07
C ILE A 413 -21.68 10.62 3.24
N LEU A 414 -22.58 10.66 4.21
CA LEU A 414 -23.65 9.68 4.36
C LEU A 414 -24.90 10.18 3.67
N ILE A 415 -25.68 9.27 3.12
CA ILE A 415 -27.05 9.53 2.69
C ILE A 415 -27.98 8.65 3.50
N ARG A 416 -29.19 9.13 3.75
CA ARG A 416 -30.30 8.23 4.07
C ARG A 416 -30.81 7.64 2.75
N VAL A 417 -30.93 6.33 2.65
CA VAL A 417 -31.47 5.68 1.45
C VAL A 417 -33.01 5.74 1.48
N PRO A 418 -33.69 5.66 0.32
CA PRO A 418 -35.15 5.52 0.27
C PRO A 418 -35.66 4.35 1.12
N GLU A 419 -36.91 4.43 1.62
CA GLU A 419 -37.49 3.38 2.47
C GLU A 419 -37.75 2.08 1.70
N ASP A 420 -37.98 2.17 0.39
CA ASP A 420 -38.09 1.03 -0.53
C ASP A 420 -36.72 0.47 -0.94
N TYR A 421 -35.61 1.09 -0.50
CA TYR A 421 -34.25 0.60 -0.72
C TYR A 421 -33.90 -0.47 0.32
N ALA A 422 -34.47 -1.66 0.15
CA ALA A 422 -34.29 -2.84 1.00
C ALA A 422 -32.88 -3.48 0.89
N ASN A 423 -31.83 -2.66 0.96
CA ASN A 423 -30.46 -3.14 1.03
C ASN A 423 -30.15 -3.58 2.48
N PRO A 424 -29.81 -4.85 2.73
CA PRO A 424 -29.52 -5.36 4.08
C PRO A 424 -28.41 -4.61 4.82
N PHE A 425 -27.46 -4.01 4.10
CA PHE A 425 -26.41 -3.18 4.67
C PHE A 425 -26.92 -1.81 5.14
N ALA A 426 -27.85 -1.21 4.39
CA ALA A 426 -28.45 0.06 4.78
C ALA A 426 -29.40 -0.14 5.98
N GLU A 427 -30.18 -1.22 5.99
CA GLU A 427 -31.09 -1.55 7.08
C GLU A 427 -30.38 -1.67 8.43
N LYS A 428 -29.24 -2.38 8.45
CA LYS A 428 -28.37 -2.48 9.64
C LYS A 428 -27.88 -1.12 10.14
N ASN A 429 -27.76 -0.15 9.24
CA ASN A 429 -27.33 1.21 9.53
C ASN A 429 -28.49 2.20 9.64
N ARG A 430 -29.70 1.73 10.01
CA ARG A 430 -30.91 2.58 10.18
C ARG A 430 -31.25 3.38 8.92
N GLY A 431 -31.02 2.78 7.75
CA GLY A 431 -31.23 3.40 6.44
C GLY A 431 -30.14 4.38 6.04
N PHE A 432 -28.96 4.40 6.68
CA PHE A 432 -27.83 5.23 6.25
C PHE A 432 -26.81 4.44 5.45
N MET A 433 -26.24 5.06 4.42
CA MET A 433 -25.17 4.49 3.60
C MET A 433 -24.17 5.57 3.18
N ARG A 434 -22.91 5.19 2.92
CA ARG A 434 -21.94 6.09 2.28
C ARG A 434 -22.38 6.42 0.86
N GLU A 435 -22.36 7.71 0.50
CA GLU A 435 -22.87 8.21 -0.78
C GLU A 435 -22.19 7.55 -1.99
N HIS A 436 -20.86 7.41 -1.96
CA HIS A 436 -20.12 6.75 -3.05
C HIS A 436 -20.56 5.29 -3.26
N ARG A 437 -20.87 4.57 -2.18
CA ARG A 437 -21.26 3.16 -2.27
C ARG A 437 -22.59 3.07 -2.97
N TYR A 438 -23.55 3.88 -2.54
CA TYR A 438 -24.87 3.93 -3.14
C TYR A 438 -24.81 4.29 -4.63
N ILE A 439 -24.01 5.31 -5.01
CA ILE A 439 -23.87 5.75 -6.42
C ILE A 439 -23.35 4.60 -7.28
N LEU A 440 -22.29 3.93 -6.84
CA LEU A 440 -21.68 2.84 -7.61
C LEU A 440 -22.58 1.61 -7.66
N GLU A 441 -23.24 1.26 -6.55
CA GLU A 441 -24.20 0.16 -6.47
C GLU A 441 -25.36 0.34 -7.46
N ARG A 442 -25.96 1.54 -7.51
CA ARG A 442 -27.02 1.88 -8.46
C ARG A 442 -26.57 1.77 -9.90
N TYR A 443 -25.38 2.30 -10.20
CA TYR A 443 -24.82 2.21 -11.55
C TYR A 443 -24.64 0.76 -11.98
N LEU A 444 -24.03 -0.08 -11.14
CA LEU A 444 -23.84 -1.49 -11.47
C LEU A 444 -25.16 -2.26 -11.64
N ALA A 445 -26.17 -1.97 -10.83
CA ALA A 445 -27.49 -2.59 -10.95
C ALA A 445 -28.22 -2.18 -12.25
N GLU A 446 -27.94 -0.99 -12.78
CA GLU A 446 -28.46 -0.50 -14.08
C GLU A 446 -27.66 -1.06 -15.27
N HIS A 447 -26.49 -1.67 -15.03
CA HIS A 447 -25.55 -2.17 -16.03
C HIS A 447 -25.14 -3.64 -15.79
N PRO A 448 -26.08 -4.60 -15.86
CA PRO A 448 -25.80 -6.02 -15.60
C PRO A 448 -24.86 -6.68 -16.62
N GLU A 449 -24.68 -6.07 -17.79
CA GLU A 449 -23.75 -6.51 -18.83
C GLU A 449 -22.28 -6.43 -18.39
N LEU A 450 -21.95 -5.55 -17.44
CA LEU A 450 -20.59 -5.37 -16.94
C LEU A 450 -20.16 -6.58 -16.10
N GLU A 451 -18.94 -7.06 -16.33
CA GLU A 451 -18.35 -8.17 -15.53
C GLU A 451 -18.34 -7.84 -14.04
N ILE A 452 -18.01 -6.60 -13.69
CA ILE A 452 -17.98 -6.11 -12.30
C ILE A 452 -19.37 -6.15 -11.63
N SER A 453 -20.46 -5.96 -12.38
CA SER A 453 -21.82 -6.05 -11.84
C SER A 453 -22.13 -7.50 -11.44
N ARG A 454 -21.87 -8.45 -12.36
CA ARG A 454 -22.04 -9.89 -12.10
C ARG A 454 -21.15 -10.40 -10.96
N LYS A 455 -19.95 -9.86 -10.83
CA LYS A 455 -18.99 -10.26 -9.79
C LYS A 455 -19.40 -9.75 -8.40
N TYR A 456 -19.81 -8.49 -8.27
CA TYR A 456 -19.90 -7.81 -6.97
C TYR A 456 -21.33 -7.58 -6.46
N LEU A 457 -22.35 -7.70 -7.29
CA LEU A 457 -23.73 -7.59 -6.85
C LEU A 457 -24.23 -8.91 -6.22
N PHE A 458 -25.16 -8.76 -5.30
CA PHE A 458 -26.03 -9.78 -4.72
C PHE A 458 -27.46 -9.44 -5.15
N ASP A 459 -28.22 -10.46 -5.56
CA ASP A 459 -29.56 -10.34 -6.17
C ASP A 459 -29.62 -9.33 -7.33
N ASP A 460 -28.52 -9.19 -8.07
CA ASP A 460 -28.34 -8.24 -9.19
C ASP A 460 -28.68 -6.78 -8.85
N LYS A 461 -28.69 -6.44 -7.55
CA LYS A 461 -29.17 -5.13 -7.06
C LYS A 461 -28.19 -4.44 -6.12
N TYR A 462 -27.53 -5.19 -5.25
CA TYR A 462 -26.79 -4.60 -4.12
C TYR A 462 -25.35 -5.06 -4.09
N LEU A 463 -24.40 -4.18 -3.79
CA LEU A 463 -23.02 -4.59 -3.56
C LEU A 463 -22.97 -5.52 -2.34
N LYS A 464 -22.21 -6.62 -2.45
CA LYS A 464 -21.96 -7.52 -1.33
C LYS A 464 -21.47 -6.74 -0.11
N SER A 465 -21.86 -7.17 1.09
CA SER A 465 -21.52 -6.48 2.35
C SER A 465 -20.02 -6.42 2.62
N THR A 466 -19.26 -7.37 2.07
CA THR A 466 -17.79 -7.41 2.13
C THR A 466 -17.14 -6.36 1.25
N CYS A 467 -17.78 -5.95 0.14
CA CYS A 467 -17.19 -5.03 -0.81
C CYS A 467 -16.95 -3.64 -0.21
N VAL A 468 -15.83 -3.03 -0.59
CA VAL A 468 -15.44 -1.67 -0.21
C VAL A 468 -15.35 -0.83 -1.48
N VAL A 469 -15.82 0.41 -1.43
CA VAL A 469 -15.67 1.34 -2.57
C VAL A 469 -14.51 2.29 -2.28
N HIS A 470 -13.54 2.30 -3.18
CA HIS A 470 -12.32 3.07 -3.13
C HIS A 470 -12.45 4.35 -3.97
N HIS A 471 -11.98 5.48 -3.45
CA HIS A 471 -11.83 6.72 -4.21
C HIS A 471 -10.44 6.77 -4.82
N ILE A 472 -10.36 6.70 -6.14
CA ILE A 472 -9.10 6.65 -6.89
C ILE A 472 -8.22 7.87 -6.58
N ASN A 473 -8.78 9.06 -6.52
CA ASN A 473 -8.03 10.29 -6.24
C ASN A 473 -7.88 10.64 -4.75
N PHE A 474 -8.29 9.75 -3.83
CA PHE A 474 -8.32 9.96 -2.38
C PHE A 474 -9.20 11.13 -1.89
N ASP A 475 -10.00 11.74 -2.76
CA ASP A 475 -10.98 12.74 -2.38
C ASP A 475 -12.30 12.07 -2.01
N SER A 476 -12.58 11.99 -0.72
CA SER A 476 -13.82 11.39 -0.19
C SER A 476 -15.10 12.12 -0.62
N ASN A 477 -14.97 13.33 -1.19
CA ASN A 477 -16.08 14.14 -1.68
C ASN A 477 -16.32 14.00 -3.19
N ASP A 478 -15.39 13.38 -3.93
CA ASP A 478 -15.48 13.18 -5.37
C ASP A 478 -16.12 11.80 -5.68
N ASN A 479 -17.45 11.79 -5.70
CA ASN A 479 -18.24 10.57 -5.92
C ASN A 479 -18.63 10.38 -7.40
N ARG A 480 -17.87 10.96 -8.35
CA ARG A 480 -18.06 10.69 -9.78
C ARG A 480 -17.67 9.24 -10.08
N LEU A 481 -18.40 8.57 -10.98
CA LEU A 481 -18.23 7.13 -11.23
C LEU A 481 -16.81 6.79 -11.70
N GLU A 482 -16.21 7.65 -12.53
CA GLU A 482 -14.83 7.49 -13.01
C GLU A 482 -13.76 7.56 -11.90
N ASN A 483 -14.13 8.03 -10.70
CA ASN A 483 -13.26 8.11 -9.53
C ASN A 483 -13.52 7.00 -8.50
N LEU A 484 -14.45 6.08 -8.77
CA LEU A 484 -14.81 5.03 -7.83
C LEU A 484 -14.37 3.65 -8.34
N TRP A 485 -13.88 2.82 -7.43
CA TRP A 485 -13.49 1.43 -7.72
C TRP A 485 -14.07 0.48 -6.66
N VAL A 486 -14.59 -0.68 -7.07
CA VAL A 486 -15.07 -1.71 -6.13
C VAL A 486 -13.92 -2.66 -5.80
N CYS A 487 -13.60 -2.77 -4.51
CA CYS A 487 -12.80 -3.84 -3.94
C CYS A 487 -13.71 -4.93 -3.40
N GLU A 488 -13.34 -6.20 -3.59
CA GLU A 488 -14.06 -7.37 -3.12
C GLU A 488 -14.18 -7.41 -1.58
N ASN A 489 -13.14 -6.95 -0.91
CA ASN A 489 -13.03 -6.91 0.54
C ASN A 489 -12.04 -5.84 1.02
N GLY A 490 -11.94 -5.67 2.35
CA GLY A 490 -11.01 -4.73 2.97
C GLY A 490 -9.53 -5.06 2.73
N TYR A 491 -9.18 -6.33 2.50
CA TYR A 491 -7.80 -6.73 2.20
C TYR A 491 -7.37 -6.24 0.81
N GLU A 492 -8.21 -6.42 -0.22
CA GLU A 492 -7.94 -5.86 -1.55
C GLU A 492 -7.84 -4.33 -1.50
N HIS A 493 -8.74 -3.67 -0.77
CA HIS A 493 -8.65 -2.22 -0.55
C HIS A 493 -7.32 -1.80 0.07
N GLN A 494 -6.85 -2.53 1.09
CA GLN A 494 -5.56 -2.28 1.72
C GLN A 494 -4.39 -2.54 0.76
N LEU A 495 -4.45 -3.58 -0.09
CA LEU A 495 -3.43 -3.84 -1.12
C LEU A 495 -3.34 -2.68 -2.13
N ILE A 496 -4.50 -2.15 -2.55
CA ILE A 496 -4.56 -1.00 -3.46
C ILE A 496 -3.91 0.23 -2.80
N GLU A 497 -4.27 0.58 -1.57
CA GLU A 497 -3.64 1.71 -0.85
C GLU A 497 -2.15 1.49 -0.62
N SER A 498 -1.75 0.27 -0.22
CA SER A 498 -0.34 -0.07 0.05
C SER A 498 0.51 -0.02 -1.22
N SER A 499 -0.08 -0.23 -2.40
CA SER A 499 0.67 -0.17 -3.66
C SER A 499 1.28 1.22 -3.92
N LEU A 500 0.65 2.30 -3.44
CA LEU A 500 1.21 3.65 -3.55
C LEU A 500 2.46 3.85 -2.68
N LEU A 501 2.52 3.17 -1.54
CA LEU A 501 3.67 3.29 -0.63
C LEU A 501 4.97 2.80 -1.30
N THR A 502 4.85 1.91 -2.29
CA THR A 502 6.00 1.45 -3.09
C THR A 502 6.65 2.56 -3.93
N PHE A 503 5.94 3.65 -4.20
CA PHE A 503 6.47 4.79 -4.96
C PHE A 503 7.23 5.79 -4.09
N VAL A 504 7.11 5.76 -2.76
CA VAL A 504 7.63 6.82 -1.88
C VAL A 504 9.14 6.98 -2.03
N ASP A 505 9.90 5.89 -2.00
CA ASP A 505 11.35 5.91 -2.18
C ASP A 505 11.76 6.46 -3.55
N GLU A 506 11.07 6.05 -4.63
CA GLU A 506 11.30 6.56 -5.99
C GLU A 506 10.98 8.06 -6.11
N LEU A 507 9.87 8.51 -5.51
CA LEU A 507 9.45 9.91 -5.48
C LEU A 507 10.42 10.80 -4.68
N LEU A 508 10.95 10.31 -3.56
CA LEU A 508 11.97 11.01 -2.76
C LEU A 508 13.29 11.10 -3.53
N LYS A 509 13.76 10.00 -4.10
CA LYS A 509 15.01 9.95 -4.90
C LYS A 509 14.95 10.86 -6.12
N SER A 510 13.79 10.93 -6.78
CA SER A 510 13.54 11.82 -7.92
C SER A 510 13.25 13.26 -7.49
N LYS A 511 13.27 13.55 -6.18
CA LYS A 511 12.90 14.84 -5.59
C LYS A 511 11.53 15.34 -6.07
N LEU A 512 10.56 14.46 -6.28
CA LEU A 512 9.19 14.86 -6.60
C LEU A 512 8.41 15.20 -5.33
N ILE A 513 8.78 14.57 -4.22
CA ILE A 513 8.36 14.93 -2.87
C ILE A 513 9.56 15.21 -1.98
N VAL A 514 9.34 16.02 -0.94
CA VAL A 514 10.29 16.22 0.15
C VAL A 514 9.62 15.93 1.48
N PHE A 515 10.38 15.38 2.42
CA PHE A 515 9.97 15.20 3.81
C PHE A 515 10.66 16.24 4.68
N ARG A 516 9.89 17.12 5.32
CA ARG A 516 10.42 18.18 6.19
C ARG A 516 9.53 18.33 7.41
N LYS A 517 10.16 18.38 8.60
CA LYS A 517 9.48 18.60 9.88
C LYS A 517 8.30 17.62 10.13
N GLY A 518 8.45 16.37 9.70
CA GLY A 518 7.41 15.35 9.90
C GLY A 518 6.34 15.30 8.80
N GLU A 519 6.42 16.14 7.77
CA GLU A 519 5.40 16.24 6.72
C GLU A 519 5.96 16.02 5.32
N TYR A 520 5.16 15.41 4.46
CA TYR A 520 5.43 15.26 3.04
C TYR A 520 4.81 16.42 2.25
N SER A 521 5.53 16.94 1.27
CA SER A 521 5.03 17.95 0.34
C SER A 521 5.60 17.74 -1.05
N LEU A 522 4.89 18.23 -2.08
CA LEU A 522 5.44 18.30 -3.43
C LEU A 522 6.63 19.26 -3.46
N ASP A 523 7.71 18.86 -4.10
CA ASP A 523 8.86 19.74 -4.36
C ASP A 523 8.57 20.54 -5.64
N CYS A 524 7.89 21.68 -5.51
CA CYS A 524 7.52 22.55 -6.64
C CYS A 524 8.61 23.57 -6.99
#